data_AF-A0A1S2QNE0-F1
#
_entry.id   AF-A0A1S2QNE0-F1
#
_cell.length_a   1.000
_cell.length_b   1.000
_cell.length_c   1.000
_cell.angle_alpha   90.00
_cell.angle_beta   90.00
_cell.angle_gamma   90.00
#
_symmetry.space_group_name_H-M   'P 1'
#
loop_
_entity.id
_entity.type
_entity.pdbx_description
1 polymer ?
#
loop_
_entity_poly.entity_id
_entity_poly.type
_entity_poly.pdbx_seq_one_letter_code
_entity_poly.pdbx_strand_id
1 'polypeptide(L)'
;MIKKLFTLRTTYLFVFCIIDVLIYQLLLVNIPAPTNLVYGLGDIQYRICFSFITSYIFYVLMTFLPKENDKKNVYSYVEPKKDKLVESSNTFFGLLVEHVTNYKSTDPKMNALHKMLFYKRELDPNNLSQQDIEDICHLIQSGTLSPIHKYSLKEFVRATWGEFLQTHADSVKDQISDIFVLMPHLNTKHIKLLTDINDSEFIRICHLGKIFDLLETEPDIYVLKNPLYDYYQLIFNLKTEW
;
A
#
# COMPACT_ATOMS: atom_id res chain seq x y z
N MET A 1 -9.94 -9.44 12.25
CA MET A 1 -10.42 -10.61 13.03
C MET A 1 -11.75 -10.34 13.75
N ILE A 2 -11.91 -9.24 14.49
CA ILE A 2 -13.14 -8.91 15.25
C ILE A 2 -14.39 -8.74 14.36
N LYS A 3 -14.28 -8.07 13.20
CA LYS A 3 -15.40 -7.96 12.24
C LYS A 3 -15.90 -9.33 11.75
N LYS A 4 -14.97 -10.25 11.47
CA LYS A 4 -15.28 -11.61 10.99
C LYS A 4 -15.97 -12.44 12.07
N LEU A 5 -15.59 -12.27 13.34
CA LEU A 5 -16.25 -12.88 14.49
C LEU A 5 -17.66 -12.32 14.71
N PHE A 6 -17.85 -11.01 14.54
CA PHE A 6 -19.15 -10.36 14.70
C PHE A 6 -20.14 -10.77 13.59
N THR A 7 -19.69 -10.80 12.33
CA THR A 7 -20.52 -11.28 11.21
C THR A 7 -20.87 -12.76 11.36
N LEU A 8 -19.95 -13.58 11.88
CA LEU A 8 -20.20 -15.01 12.10
C LEU A 8 -21.27 -15.24 13.17
N ARG A 9 -21.17 -14.56 14.32
CA ARG A 9 -22.14 -14.67 15.42
C ARG A 9 -23.54 -14.22 15.01
N THR A 10 -23.63 -13.10 14.29
CA THR A 10 -24.92 -12.57 13.80
C THR A 10 -25.57 -13.48 12.75
N THR A 11 -24.76 -14.12 11.90
CA THR A 11 -25.27 -15.10 10.92
C THR A 11 -25.89 -16.32 11.62
N TYR A 12 -25.26 -16.85 12.67
CA TYR A 12 -25.84 -17.98 13.42
C TYR A 12 -27.14 -17.61 14.12
N LEU A 13 -27.21 -16.42 14.74
CA LEU A 13 -28.44 -15.91 15.34
C LEU A 13 -29.56 -15.75 14.29
N PHE A 14 -29.22 -15.29 13.09
CA PHE A 14 -30.17 -15.16 11.99
C PHE A 14 -30.74 -16.51 11.54
N VAL A 15 -29.87 -17.51 11.34
CA VAL A 15 -30.29 -18.88 10.99
C VAL A 15 -31.14 -19.49 12.11
N PHE A 16 -30.75 -19.30 13.37
CA PHE A 16 -31.54 -19.74 14.52
C PHE A 16 -32.93 -19.10 14.53
N CYS A 17 -33.04 -17.79 14.33
CA CYS A 17 -34.33 -17.09 14.26
C CYS A 17 -35.21 -17.61 13.10
N ILE A 18 -34.62 -17.90 11.94
CA ILE A 18 -35.37 -18.49 10.81
C ILE A 18 -35.91 -19.86 11.21
N ILE A 19 -35.07 -20.72 11.78
CA ILE A 19 -35.48 -22.06 12.22
C ILE A 19 -36.59 -21.96 13.28
N ASP A 20 -36.45 -21.06 14.25
CA ASP A 20 -37.45 -20.84 15.31
C ASP A 20 -38.79 -20.37 14.74
N VAL A 21 -38.77 -19.42 13.80
CA VAL A 21 -39.96 -18.94 13.09
C VAL A 21 -40.63 -20.05 12.27
N LEU A 22 -39.84 -20.91 11.61
CA LEU A 22 -40.37 -22.06 10.86
C LEU A 22 -40.97 -23.12 11.78
N ILE A 23 -40.32 -23.43 12.90
CA ILE A 23 -40.83 -24.37 13.92
C ILE A 23 -42.14 -23.83 14.49
N TYR A 24 -42.20 -22.53 14.82
CA TYR A 24 -43.41 -21.88 15.30
C TYR A 24 -44.56 -22.02 14.30
N GLN A 25 -44.34 -21.64 13.04
CA GLN A 25 -45.39 -21.67 12.01
C GLN A 25 -45.83 -23.08 11.62
N LEU A 26 -44.92 -24.05 11.54
CA LEU A 26 -45.23 -25.40 11.04
C LEU A 26 -45.73 -26.34 12.12
N LEU A 27 -45.14 -26.29 13.32
CA LEU A 27 -45.42 -27.26 14.39
C LEU A 27 -46.33 -26.68 15.46
N LEU A 28 -46.02 -25.48 15.97
CA LEU A 28 -46.64 -24.95 17.17
C LEU A 28 -48.01 -24.32 16.93
N VAL A 29 -48.28 -23.75 15.75
CA VAL A 29 -49.58 -23.11 15.42
C VAL A 29 -50.77 -24.08 15.54
N ASN A 30 -50.57 -25.36 15.26
CA ASN A 30 -51.64 -26.36 15.26
C ASN A 30 -51.82 -27.08 16.61
N ILE A 31 -50.95 -26.84 17.59
CA ILE A 31 -50.98 -27.51 18.90
C ILE A 31 -51.67 -26.58 19.90
N PRO A 32 -52.78 -26.99 20.55
CA PRO A 32 -53.42 -26.17 21.57
C PRO A 32 -52.48 -25.93 22.74
N ALA A 33 -52.28 -24.66 23.09
CA ALA A 33 -51.38 -24.28 24.17
C ALA A 33 -51.94 -24.73 25.54
N PRO A 34 -51.09 -25.24 26.46
CA PRO A 34 -51.54 -25.71 27.76
C PRO A 34 -52.02 -24.58 28.69
N THR A 35 -51.51 -23.36 28.49
CA THR A 35 -51.91 -22.16 29.25
C THR A 35 -51.82 -20.91 28.38
N ASN A 36 -52.60 -19.87 28.70
CA ASN A 36 -52.58 -18.58 27.98
C ASN A 36 -51.22 -17.87 28.05
N LEU A 37 -50.45 -18.09 29.13
CA LEU A 37 -49.13 -17.48 29.31
C LEU A 37 -48.12 -18.02 28.30
N VAL A 38 -48.10 -19.34 28.08
CA VAL A 38 -47.19 -19.99 27.11
C VAL A 38 -47.49 -19.51 25.70
N TYR A 39 -48.77 -19.37 25.36
CA TYR A 39 -49.19 -18.80 24.08
C TYR A 39 -48.66 -17.36 23.89
N GLY A 40 -48.84 -16.50 24.90
CA GLY A 40 -48.38 -15.11 24.86
C GLY A 40 -46.85 -14.99 24.71
N LEU A 41 -46.09 -15.82 25.43
CA LEU A 41 -44.63 -15.84 25.30
C LEU A 41 -44.19 -16.31 23.91
N GLY A 42 -44.83 -17.33 23.35
CA GLY A 42 -44.56 -17.80 22.00
C GLY A 42 -44.80 -16.72 20.93
N ASP A 43 -45.90 -15.96 21.04
CA ASP A 43 -46.18 -14.85 20.12
C ASP A 43 -45.14 -13.73 20.23
N ILE A 44 -44.73 -13.37 21.46
CA ILE A 44 -43.68 -12.36 21.68
C ILE A 44 -42.34 -12.83 21.08
N GLN A 45 -41.93 -14.07 21.37
CA GLN A 45 -40.70 -14.65 20.82
C GLN A 45 -40.72 -14.63 19.28
N TYR A 46 -41.82 -15.10 18.68
CA TYR A 46 -42.01 -15.09 17.24
C TYR A 46 -41.86 -13.69 16.64
N ARG A 47 -42.49 -12.67 17.23
CA ARG A 47 -42.38 -11.27 16.77
C ARG A 47 -40.96 -10.74 16.87
N ILE A 48 -40.24 -11.08 17.95
CA ILE A 48 -38.84 -10.68 18.13
C ILE A 48 -37.97 -11.34 17.05
N CYS A 49 -38.08 -12.65 16.85
CA CYS A 49 -37.34 -13.37 15.81
C CYS A 49 -37.65 -12.83 14.42
N PHE A 50 -38.92 -12.57 14.11
CA PHE A 50 -39.32 -11.97 12.83
C PHE A 50 -38.74 -10.56 12.64
N SER A 51 -38.85 -9.69 13.66
CA SER A 51 -38.25 -8.35 13.62
C SER A 51 -36.73 -8.40 13.43
N PHE A 52 -36.05 -9.36 14.06
CA PHE A 52 -34.62 -9.56 13.88
C PHE A 52 -34.28 -9.99 12.45
N ILE A 53 -35.04 -10.94 11.88
CA ILE A 53 -34.89 -11.39 10.49
C ILE A 53 -35.03 -10.21 9.53
N THR A 54 -36.11 -9.42 9.65
CA THR A 54 -36.34 -8.26 8.79
C THR A 54 -35.22 -7.23 8.91
N SER A 55 -34.79 -6.91 10.13
CA SER A 55 -33.68 -5.98 10.38
C SER A 55 -32.36 -6.48 9.78
N TYR A 56 -32.06 -7.78 9.92
CA TYR A 56 -30.86 -8.38 9.35
C TYR A 56 -30.87 -8.33 7.81
N ILE A 57 -32.00 -8.69 7.18
CA ILE A 57 -32.16 -8.61 5.72
C ILE A 57 -31.95 -7.16 5.26
N PHE A 58 -32.57 -6.20 5.94
CA PHE A 58 -32.42 -4.78 5.61
C PHE A 58 -30.96 -4.31 5.75
N TYR A 59 -30.28 -4.68 6.83
CA TYR A 59 -28.86 -4.39 7.03
C TYR A 59 -28.00 -4.96 5.89
N VAL A 60 -28.22 -6.23 5.52
CA VAL A 60 -27.45 -6.89 4.46
C VAL A 60 -27.67 -6.17 3.13
N LEU A 61 -28.93 -5.93 2.76
CA LEU A 61 -29.27 -5.33 1.46
C LEU A 61 -28.91 -3.86 1.35
N MET A 62 -29.18 -3.07 2.40
CA MET A 62 -29.02 -1.61 2.35
C MET A 62 -27.65 -1.13 2.79
N THR A 63 -26.92 -1.90 3.60
CA THR A 63 -25.62 -1.46 4.15
C THR A 63 -24.48 -2.34 3.67
N PHE A 64 -24.59 -3.66 3.83
CA PHE A 64 -23.46 -4.55 3.59
C PHE A 64 -23.15 -4.73 2.10
N LEU A 65 -24.14 -5.08 1.28
CA LEU A 65 -23.94 -5.32 -0.16
C LEU A 65 -23.45 -4.07 -0.90
N PRO A 66 -24.04 -2.87 -0.74
CA PRO A 66 -23.56 -1.66 -1.39
C PRO A 66 -22.11 -1.36 -0.98
N LYS A 67 -21.78 -1.49 0.31
CA LYS A 67 -20.43 -1.23 0.81
C LYS A 67 -19.37 -2.19 0.24
N GLU A 68 -19.69 -3.47 0.10
CA GLU A 68 -18.78 -4.44 -0.54
C GLU A 68 -18.65 -4.18 -2.05
N ASN A 69 -19.73 -3.78 -2.73
CA ASN A 69 -19.68 -3.42 -4.14
C ASN A 69 -18.86 -2.14 -4.37
N ASP A 70 -19.08 -1.10 -3.56
CA ASP A 70 -18.32 0.14 -3.59
C ASP A 70 -16.84 -0.12 -3.33
N LYS A 71 -16.52 -0.97 -2.35
CA LYS A 71 -15.14 -1.39 -2.10
C LYS A 71 -14.55 -2.07 -3.33
N LYS A 72 -15.24 -3.02 -3.95
CA LYS A 72 -14.74 -3.71 -5.17
C LYS A 72 -14.50 -2.72 -6.31
N ASN A 73 -15.45 -1.80 -6.53
CA ASN A 73 -15.33 -0.77 -7.57
C ASN A 73 -14.13 0.15 -7.28
N VAL A 74 -14.00 0.67 -6.06
CA VAL A 74 -12.86 1.52 -5.68
C VAL A 74 -11.54 0.78 -5.85
N TYR A 75 -11.42 -0.47 -5.38
CA TYR A 75 -10.18 -1.23 -5.52
C TYR A 75 -9.82 -1.49 -6.99
N SER A 76 -10.79 -1.69 -7.89
CA SER A 76 -10.49 -1.77 -9.33
C SER A 76 -9.88 -0.49 -9.92
N TYR A 77 -10.10 0.68 -9.29
CA TYR A 77 -9.44 1.94 -9.67
C TYR A 77 -8.11 2.16 -8.94
N VAL A 78 -7.97 1.66 -7.72
CA VAL A 78 -6.76 1.88 -6.90
C VAL A 78 -5.66 0.90 -7.26
N GLU A 79 -5.96 -0.37 -7.55
CA GLU A 79 -4.94 -1.38 -7.88
C GLU A 79 -3.99 -0.92 -9.01
N PRO A 80 -4.48 -0.42 -10.17
CA PRO A 80 -3.60 0.03 -11.23
C PRO A 80 -2.74 1.24 -10.83
N LYS A 81 -3.25 2.12 -9.97
CA LYS A 81 -2.49 3.28 -9.45
C LYS A 81 -1.38 2.83 -8.49
N LYS A 82 -1.69 1.89 -7.60
CA LYS A 82 -0.70 1.24 -6.72
C LYS A 82 0.34 0.47 -7.52
N ASP A 83 -0.07 -0.29 -8.53
CA ASP A 83 0.85 -1.01 -9.43
C ASP A 83 1.80 -0.04 -10.12
N LYS A 84 1.28 1.07 -10.67
CA LYS A 84 2.10 2.13 -11.26
C LYS A 84 3.10 2.72 -10.26
N LEU A 85 2.72 2.92 -9.01
CA LEU A 85 3.61 3.41 -7.94
C LEU A 85 4.74 2.42 -7.63
N VAL A 86 4.41 1.14 -7.51
CA VAL A 86 5.38 0.06 -7.28
C VAL A 86 6.31 -0.08 -8.50
N GLU A 87 5.76 -0.08 -9.71
CA GLU A 87 6.53 -0.17 -10.95
C GLU A 87 7.49 1.01 -11.10
N SER A 88 7.00 2.25 -10.93
CA SER A 88 7.83 3.46 -10.98
C SER A 88 9.00 3.40 -9.98
N SER A 89 8.74 2.90 -8.78
CA SER A 89 9.77 2.72 -7.75
C SER A 89 10.77 1.62 -8.09
N ASN A 90 10.30 0.49 -8.62
CA ASN A 90 11.19 -0.59 -9.07
C ASN A 90 12.05 -0.15 -10.25
N THR A 91 11.49 0.63 -11.20
CA THR A 91 12.26 1.24 -12.30
C THR A 91 13.33 2.17 -11.75
N PHE A 92 13.01 3.00 -10.76
CA PHE A 92 13.99 3.86 -10.10
C PHE A 92 15.16 3.06 -9.50
N PHE A 93 14.90 1.99 -8.76
CA PHE A 93 15.96 1.12 -8.23
C PHE A 93 16.71 0.35 -9.32
N GLY A 94 16.00 -0.07 -10.38
CA GLY A 94 16.61 -0.66 -11.57
C GLY A 94 17.62 0.26 -12.24
N LEU A 95 17.31 1.55 -12.36
CA LEU A 95 18.22 2.55 -12.92
C LEU A 95 19.45 2.80 -12.04
N LEU A 96 19.30 2.76 -10.70
CA LEU A 96 20.45 2.83 -9.78
C LEU A 96 21.38 1.63 -9.96
N VAL A 97 20.82 0.42 -9.98
CA VAL A 97 21.56 -0.83 -10.18
C VAL A 97 22.23 -0.87 -11.55
N GLU A 98 21.53 -0.48 -12.61
CA GLU A 98 22.06 -0.43 -13.97
C GLU A 98 23.24 0.54 -14.07
N HIS A 99 23.14 1.72 -13.45
CA HIS A 99 24.21 2.71 -13.44
C HIS A 99 25.49 2.16 -12.79
N VAL A 100 25.34 1.53 -11.63
CA VAL A 100 26.47 0.96 -10.89
C VAL A 100 27.06 -0.24 -11.64
N THR A 101 26.22 -1.11 -12.21
CA THR A 101 26.68 -2.28 -12.97
C THR A 101 27.46 -1.89 -14.23
N ASN A 102 27.02 -0.82 -14.91
CA ASN A 102 27.65 -0.29 -16.11
C ASN A 102 28.72 0.78 -15.82
N TYR A 103 29.10 0.93 -14.55
CA TYR A 103 29.96 2.02 -14.12
C TYR A 103 31.35 1.93 -14.77
N LYS A 104 31.75 3.04 -15.40
CA LYS A 104 33.07 3.23 -16.02
C LYS A 104 33.63 4.56 -15.55
N SER A 105 34.53 4.54 -14.56
CA SER A 105 35.24 5.74 -14.15
C SER A 105 36.58 5.86 -14.87
N THR A 106 37.02 7.08 -15.13
CA THR A 106 38.41 7.36 -15.51
C THR A 106 39.33 7.38 -14.28
N ASP A 107 38.77 7.54 -13.08
CA ASP A 107 39.52 7.50 -11.82
C ASP A 107 39.87 6.04 -11.45
N PRO A 108 41.17 5.69 -11.38
CA PRO A 108 41.61 4.37 -10.96
C PRO A 108 41.11 3.95 -9.57
N LYS A 109 40.95 4.91 -8.64
CA LYS A 109 40.45 4.62 -7.29
C LYS A 109 39.00 4.18 -7.32
N MET A 110 38.15 4.88 -8.07
CA MET A 110 36.74 4.50 -8.20
C MET A 110 36.56 3.18 -8.95
N ASN A 111 37.39 2.89 -9.96
CA ASN A 111 37.38 1.59 -10.62
C ASN A 111 37.81 0.46 -9.68
N ALA A 112 38.80 0.69 -8.81
CA ALA A 112 39.21 -0.27 -7.79
C ALA A 112 38.10 -0.50 -6.76
N LEU A 113 37.43 0.58 -6.30
CA LEU A 113 36.29 0.50 -5.39
C LEU A 113 35.12 -0.27 -6.01
N HIS A 114 34.71 0.06 -7.23
CA HIS A 114 33.66 -0.66 -7.95
C HIS A 114 33.98 -2.15 -8.08
N LYS A 115 35.22 -2.49 -8.47
CA LYS A 115 35.66 -3.89 -8.50
C LYS A 115 35.60 -4.53 -7.12
N MET A 116 36.02 -3.85 -6.06
CA MET A 116 36.00 -4.39 -4.70
C MET A 116 34.58 -4.68 -4.21
N LEU A 117 33.62 -3.78 -4.49
CA LEU A 117 32.24 -3.90 -4.02
C LEU A 117 31.40 -4.91 -4.83
N PHE A 118 31.64 -5.01 -6.15
CA PHE A 118 30.79 -5.79 -7.07
C PHE A 118 31.50 -6.98 -7.74
N TYR A 119 32.67 -7.39 -7.24
CA TYR A 119 33.35 -8.57 -7.78
C TYR A 119 32.47 -9.83 -7.65
N LYS A 120 31.95 -10.31 -8.79
CA LYS A 120 31.08 -11.49 -8.91
C LYS A 120 29.73 -11.40 -8.18
N ARG A 121 29.29 -10.21 -7.80
CA ARG A 121 27.97 -9.99 -7.19
C ARG A 121 26.99 -9.54 -8.26
N GLU A 122 25.96 -10.34 -8.52
CA GLU A 122 24.84 -9.93 -9.35
C GLU A 122 23.80 -9.22 -8.46
N LEU A 123 23.47 -7.98 -8.80
CA LEU A 123 22.46 -7.20 -8.09
C LEU A 123 21.09 -7.44 -8.72
N ASP A 124 20.13 -7.87 -7.92
CA ASP A 124 18.72 -7.90 -8.31
C ASP A 124 18.01 -6.68 -7.73
N PRO A 125 17.49 -5.74 -8.55
CA PRO A 125 16.76 -4.58 -8.06
C PRO A 125 15.51 -4.94 -7.24
N ASN A 126 14.97 -6.16 -7.39
CA ASN A 126 13.82 -6.64 -6.62
C ASN A 126 14.22 -7.31 -5.30
N ASN A 127 15.51 -7.46 -5.00
CA ASN A 127 15.99 -8.09 -3.78
C ASN A 127 17.32 -7.47 -3.30
N LEU A 128 17.30 -6.17 -3.00
CA LEU A 128 18.46 -5.43 -2.51
C LEU A 128 18.54 -5.54 -0.97
N SER A 129 19.69 -5.97 -0.47
CA SER A 129 20.02 -5.88 0.95
C SER A 129 20.41 -4.45 1.33
N GLN A 130 20.50 -4.18 2.63
CA GLN A 130 20.99 -2.89 3.12
C GLN A 130 22.41 -2.59 2.62
N GLN A 131 23.28 -3.61 2.58
CA GLN A 131 24.63 -3.47 2.07
C GLN A 131 24.63 -3.17 0.56
N ASP A 132 23.73 -3.76 -0.24
CA ASP A 132 23.63 -3.44 -1.67
C ASP A 132 23.34 -1.95 -1.88
N ILE A 133 22.38 -1.40 -1.13
CA ILE A 133 22.02 0.02 -1.24
C ILE A 133 23.16 0.92 -0.76
N GLU A 134 23.85 0.53 0.32
CA GLU A 134 25.02 1.26 0.81
C GLU A 134 26.14 1.31 -0.26
N ASP A 135 26.45 0.17 -0.87
CA ASP A 135 27.47 0.06 -1.92
C ASP A 135 27.08 0.85 -3.17
N ILE A 136 25.79 0.86 -3.55
CA ILE A 136 25.25 1.66 -4.66
C ILE A 136 25.43 3.15 -4.38
N CYS A 137 25.09 3.60 -3.16
CA CYS A 137 25.14 5.02 -2.82
C CYS A 137 26.57 5.58 -2.82
N HIS A 138 27.58 4.76 -2.47
CA HIS A 138 28.99 5.15 -2.54
C HIS A 138 29.50 5.42 -3.96
N LEU A 139 28.86 4.86 -4.99
CA LEU A 139 29.32 4.98 -6.37
C LEU A 139 28.61 6.07 -7.16
N ILE A 140 27.52 6.61 -6.63
CA ILE A 140 26.72 7.63 -7.32
C ILE A 140 27.02 9.01 -6.74
N GLN A 141 27.65 9.84 -7.56
CA GLN A 141 27.84 11.25 -7.27
C GLN A 141 26.62 12.04 -7.73
N SER A 142 26.07 12.87 -6.85
CA SER A 142 24.82 13.59 -7.08
C SER A 142 24.85 14.55 -8.25
N GLY A 143 25.99 15.20 -8.48
CA GLY A 143 26.22 16.12 -9.61
C GLY A 143 26.47 15.43 -10.95
N THR A 144 26.64 14.11 -10.98
CA THR A 144 26.86 13.38 -12.24
C THR A 144 25.55 13.18 -12.99
N LEU A 145 25.65 13.00 -14.31
CA LEU A 145 24.49 12.85 -15.18
C LEU A 145 23.78 11.53 -14.90
N SER A 146 22.48 11.61 -14.66
CA SER A 146 21.56 10.47 -14.58
C SER A 146 21.17 9.97 -15.99
N PRO A 147 20.57 8.77 -16.11
CA PRO A 147 20.06 8.26 -17.38
C PRO A 147 18.82 9.02 -17.89
N ILE A 148 18.22 9.89 -17.07
CA ILE A 148 16.98 10.60 -17.42
C ILE A 148 17.28 11.94 -18.09
N HIS A 149 16.47 12.26 -19.10
CA HIS A 149 16.49 13.55 -19.77
C HIS A 149 15.35 14.42 -19.24
N LYS A 150 15.64 15.69 -18.96
CA LYS A 150 14.66 16.72 -18.63
C LYS A 150 14.53 17.69 -19.81
N TYR A 151 13.33 18.25 -19.95
CA TYR A 151 13.07 19.30 -20.93
C TYR A 151 13.32 20.66 -20.28
N SER A 152 14.29 21.43 -20.79
CA SER A 152 14.64 22.75 -20.26
C SER A 152 14.75 23.76 -21.40
N LEU A 153 13.94 24.82 -21.37
CA LEU A 153 14.03 25.98 -22.28
C LEU A 153 14.28 25.63 -23.76
N LYS A 154 13.58 24.60 -24.28
CA LYS A 154 13.63 24.07 -25.66
C LYS A 154 14.71 23.03 -25.97
N GLU A 155 15.52 22.62 -25.00
CA GLU A 155 16.53 21.58 -25.18
C GLU A 155 16.31 20.39 -24.24
N PHE A 156 16.68 19.19 -24.71
CA PHE A 156 16.74 17.98 -23.89
C PHE A 156 18.10 17.93 -23.22
N VAL A 157 18.12 18.21 -21.91
CA VAL A 157 19.33 18.16 -21.09
C VAL A 157 19.24 16.92 -20.19
N ARG A 158 20.36 16.24 -19.94
CA ARG A 158 20.38 15.14 -18.96
C ARG A 158 20.25 15.72 -17.56
N ALA A 159 19.35 15.16 -16.76
CA ALA A 159 19.21 15.52 -15.36
C ALA A 159 20.40 15.00 -14.55
N THR A 160 20.80 15.70 -13.50
CA THR A 160 21.77 15.14 -12.53
C THR A 160 21.10 14.07 -11.65
N TRP A 161 21.89 13.25 -10.95
CA TRP A 161 21.34 12.29 -10.00
C TRP A 161 20.53 12.95 -8.88
N GLY A 162 20.98 14.10 -8.37
CA GLY A 162 20.22 14.88 -7.38
C GLY A 162 18.84 15.31 -7.90
N GLU A 163 18.79 15.82 -9.13
CA GLU A 163 17.53 16.20 -9.79
C GLU A 163 16.62 14.99 -10.05
N PHE A 164 17.22 13.85 -10.43
CA PHE A 164 16.47 12.62 -10.65
C PHE A 164 15.84 12.09 -9.36
N LEU A 165 16.58 12.08 -8.24
CA LEU A 165 16.09 11.69 -6.93
C LEU A 165 14.89 12.55 -6.49
N GLN A 166 15.01 13.87 -6.67
CA GLN A 166 13.92 14.79 -6.37
C GLN A 166 12.69 14.54 -7.26
N THR A 167 12.89 14.42 -8.57
CA THR A 167 11.80 14.17 -9.53
C THR A 167 11.08 12.87 -9.21
N HIS A 168 11.80 11.82 -8.83
CA HIS A 168 11.22 10.55 -8.39
C HIS A 168 10.39 10.73 -7.11
N ALA A 169 10.93 11.41 -6.10
CA ALA A 169 10.22 11.66 -4.86
C ALA A 169 8.92 12.45 -5.07
N ASP A 170 8.94 13.49 -5.90
CA ASP A 170 7.75 14.28 -6.24
C ASP A 170 6.72 13.44 -7.00
N SER A 171 7.16 12.63 -7.98
CA SER A 171 6.28 11.69 -8.70
C SER A 171 5.60 10.69 -7.75
N VAL A 172 6.32 10.17 -6.75
CA VAL A 172 5.75 9.27 -5.74
C VAL A 172 4.68 9.98 -4.91
N LYS A 173 4.93 11.22 -4.48
CA LYS A 173 3.94 12.01 -3.72
C LYS A 173 2.69 12.30 -4.54
N ASP A 174 2.84 12.62 -5.82
CA ASP A 174 1.70 12.85 -6.72
C ASP A 174 0.88 11.57 -6.89
N GLN A 175 1.54 10.43 -7.10
CA GLN A 175 0.87 9.12 -7.23
C GLN A 175 0.15 8.70 -5.95
N ILE A 176 0.73 8.96 -4.78
CA ILE A 176 0.07 8.69 -3.49
C ILE A 176 -1.11 9.64 -3.26
N SER A 177 -0.95 10.92 -3.59
CA SER A 177 -2.02 11.93 -3.47
C SER A 177 -3.24 11.54 -4.32
N ASP A 178 -2.98 11.06 -5.54
CA ASP A 178 -3.97 10.50 -6.45
C ASP A 178 -4.76 9.32 -5.83
N ILE A 179 -4.09 8.46 -5.07
CA ILE A 179 -4.72 7.34 -4.37
C ILE A 179 -5.51 7.84 -3.15
N PHE A 180 -4.99 8.83 -2.43
CA PHE A 180 -5.65 9.39 -1.24
C PHE A 180 -6.96 10.12 -1.52
N VAL A 181 -7.24 10.52 -2.76
CA VAL A 181 -8.59 10.96 -3.16
C VAL A 181 -9.66 9.89 -2.83
N LEU A 182 -9.28 8.61 -2.80
CA LEU A 182 -10.14 7.47 -2.52
C LEU A 182 -10.01 6.95 -1.07
N MET A 183 -9.31 7.68 -0.20
CA MET A 183 -9.01 7.29 1.19
C MET A 183 -10.23 6.83 2.01
N PRO A 184 -11.43 7.43 1.93
CA PRO A 184 -12.59 6.98 2.72
C PRO A 184 -13.00 5.52 2.48
N HIS A 185 -12.60 4.96 1.34
CA HIS A 185 -12.95 3.61 0.90
C HIS A 185 -11.79 2.61 1.02
N LEU A 186 -10.58 3.10 1.36
CA LEU A 186 -9.41 2.26 1.52
C LEU A 186 -9.40 1.55 2.88
N ASN A 187 -8.77 0.38 2.92
CA ASN A 187 -8.46 -0.29 4.17
C ASN A 187 -7.43 0.53 4.98
N THR A 188 -7.63 0.63 6.29
CA THR A 188 -6.71 1.31 7.21
C THR A 188 -5.26 0.80 7.09
N LYS A 189 -5.07 -0.49 6.78
CA LYS A 189 -3.74 -1.06 6.52
C LYS A 189 -3.08 -0.41 5.30
N HIS A 190 -3.82 -0.18 4.22
CA HIS A 190 -3.28 0.34 2.96
C HIS A 190 -3.02 1.84 3.08
N ILE A 191 -3.93 2.55 3.76
CA ILE A 191 -3.72 3.95 4.14
C ILE A 191 -2.41 4.10 4.92
N LYS A 192 -2.16 3.22 5.90
CA LYS A 192 -0.92 3.23 6.66
C LYS A 192 0.30 3.04 5.77
N LEU A 193 0.31 2.00 4.90
CA LEU A 193 1.43 1.76 3.98
C LEU A 193 1.74 2.99 3.10
N LEU A 194 0.72 3.62 2.53
CA LEU A 194 0.88 4.83 1.70
C LEU A 194 1.38 6.03 2.52
N THR A 195 0.88 6.18 3.76
CA THR A 195 1.32 7.25 4.67
C THR A 195 2.78 7.07 5.05
N ASP A 196 3.17 5.85 5.42
CA ASP A 196 4.54 5.51 5.80
C ASP A 196 5.52 5.79 4.62
N ILE A 197 5.11 5.51 3.37
CA ILE A 197 5.89 5.88 2.17
C ILE A 197 5.97 7.40 1.99
N ASN A 198 4.82 8.09 2.00
CA ASN A 198 4.74 9.54 1.78
C ASN A 198 5.54 10.33 2.82
N ASP A 199 5.57 9.83 4.06
CA ASP A 199 6.25 10.47 5.19
C ASP A 199 7.65 9.89 5.44
N SER A 200 8.12 8.97 4.59
CA SER A 200 9.46 8.38 4.69
C SER A 200 10.56 9.45 4.64
N GLU A 201 11.66 9.18 5.33
CA GLU A 201 12.76 10.15 5.43
C GLU A 201 13.33 10.52 4.07
N PHE A 202 13.44 9.56 3.15
CA PHE A 202 13.87 9.78 1.78
C PHE A 202 12.99 10.80 1.06
N ILE A 203 11.67 10.60 1.08
CA ILE A 203 10.70 11.52 0.44
C ILE A 203 10.76 12.90 1.09
N ARG A 204 10.87 12.98 2.42
CA ARG A 204 11.00 14.25 3.14
C ARG A 204 12.28 15.02 2.78
N ILE A 205 13.42 14.34 2.69
CA ILE A 205 14.71 14.96 2.33
C ILE A 205 14.64 15.52 0.91
N CYS A 206 14.15 14.72 -0.04
CA CYS A 206 14.06 15.11 -1.45
C CYS A 206 13.09 16.27 -1.67
N HIS A 207 11.90 16.20 -1.07
CA HIS A 207 10.83 17.16 -1.32
C HIS A 207 11.09 18.55 -0.72
N LEU A 208 11.78 18.64 0.42
CA LEU A 208 12.05 19.92 1.08
C LEU A 208 13.12 20.77 0.36
N GLY A 209 13.62 20.33 -0.81
CA GLY A 209 14.75 20.95 -1.51
C GLY A 209 16.10 20.78 -0.80
N LYS A 210 16.08 20.24 0.42
CA LYS A 210 17.25 19.97 1.27
C LYS A 210 18.23 18.99 0.66
N ILE A 211 17.78 18.20 -0.32
CA ILE A 211 18.66 17.30 -1.04
C ILE A 211 19.80 18.08 -1.70
N PHE A 212 19.56 19.26 -2.28
CA PHE A 212 20.65 20.05 -2.86
C PHE A 212 21.59 20.60 -1.79
N ASP A 213 21.05 21.15 -0.70
CA ASP A 213 21.87 21.65 0.41
C ASP A 213 22.76 20.56 1.00
N LEU A 214 22.23 19.34 1.17
CA LEU A 214 22.99 18.19 1.65
C LEU A 214 24.07 17.77 0.65
N LEU A 215 23.71 17.73 -0.63
CA LEU A 215 24.60 17.27 -1.69
C LEU A 215 25.68 18.28 -2.10
N GLU A 216 25.50 19.56 -1.75
CA GLU A 216 26.56 20.56 -1.83
C GLU A 216 27.68 20.28 -0.82
N THR A 217 27.32 19.74 0.36
CA THR A 217 28.31 19.40 1.40
C THR A 217 28.95 18.02 1.21
N GLU A 218 28.17 17.05 0.72
CA GLU A 218 28.61 15.67 0.47
C GLU A 218 28.26 15.30 -0.99
N PRO A 219 29.24 15.24 -1.89
CA PRO A 219 28.97 15.11 -3.33
C PRO A 219 28.44 13.73 -3.74
N ASP A 220 28.53 12.72 -2.87
CA ASP A 220 27.93 11.40 -3.10
C ASP A 220 26.56 11.29 -2.43
N ILE A 221 25.73 10.39 -2.93
CA ILE A 221 24.39 10.17 -2.37
C ILE A 221 24.44 9.27 -1.12
N TYR A 222 25.61 8.99 -0.56
CA TYR A 222 25.82 8.08 0.58
C TYR A 222 25.05 8.52 1.83
N VAL A 223 24.89 9.83 2.02
CA VAL A 223 24.06 10.40 3.09
C VAL A 223 22.62 9.85 3.09
N LEU A 224 22.14 9.35 1.94
CA LEU A 224 20.80 8.79 1.78
C LEU A 224 20.72 7.27 2.00
N LYS A 225 21.82 6.57 2.31
CA LYS A 225 21.82 5.09 2.36
C LYS A 225 20.72 4.47 3.24
N ASN A 226 20.53 5.03 4.44
CA ASN A 226 19.52 4.53 5.38
C ASN A 226 18.11 4.96 4.94
N PRO A 227 17.84 6.26 4.67
CA PRO A 227 16.54 6.69 4.13
C PRO A 227 16.10 5.92 2.88
N LEU A 228 17.04 5.63 1.97
CA LEU A 228 16.78 4.96 0.71
C LEU A 228 16.47 3.47 0.91
N TYR A 229 17.15 2.80 1.85
CA TYR A 229 16.82 1.42 2.22
C TYR A 229 15.49 1.30 2.93
N ASP A 230 15.17 2.20 3.85
CA ASP A 230 13.86 2.22 4.51
C ASP A 230 12.75 2.44 3.48
N TYR A 231 12.94 3.37 2.54
CA TYR A 231 12.03 3.59 1.42
C TYR A 231 11.86 2.33 0.56
N TYR A 232 12.96 1.65 0.23
CA TYR A 232 12.93 0.39 -0.52
C TYR A 232 12.07 -0.68 0.19
N GLN A 233 12.26 -0.86 1.50
CA GLN A 233 11.46 -1.81 2.29
C GLN A 233 9.97 -1.43 2.33
N LEU A 234 9.65 -0.14 2.42
CA LEU A 234 8.26 0.32 2.37
C LEU A 234 7.60 0.02 1.02
N ILE A 235 8.30 0.19 -0.10
CA ILE A 235 7.81 -0.18 -1.44
C ILE A 235 7.63 -1.70 -1.56
N PHE A 236 8.56 -2.49 -1.03
CA PHE A 236 8.44 -3.95 -1.00
C PHE A 236 7.23 -4.41 -0.19
N ASN A 237 7.01 -3.80 0.98
CA ASN A 237 5.83 -4.05 1.80
C ASN A 237 4.55 -3.65 1.08
N LEU A 238 4.52 -2.49 0.40
CA LEU A 238 3.38 -2.09 -0.42
C LEU A 238 3.05 -3.12 -1.51
N LYS A 239 4.06 -3.75 -2.12
CA LYS A 239 3.87 -4.79 -3.14
C LYS A 239 3.29 -6.08 -2.57
N THR A 240 3.73 -6.49 -1.38
CA THR A 240 3.43 -7.80 -0.79
C THR A 240 2.23 -7.82 0.15
N GLU A 241 1.94 -6.69 0.79
CA GLU A 241 0.98 -6.59 1.89
C GLU A 241 -0.34 -5.88 1.55
N TRP A 242 -0.46 -5.40 0.32
CA TRP A 242 -1.66 -4.75 -0.22
C TRP A 242 -2.80 -5.75 -0.47
#